data_AF-A0A927N9R2-F1
#
_entry.id   AF-A0A927N9R2-F1
#
_cell.length_a   1.000
_cell.length_b   1.000
_cell.length_c   1.000
_cell.angle_alpha   90.00
_cell.angle_beta   90.00
_cell.angle_gamma   90.00
#
_symmetry.space_group_name_H-M   'P 1'
#
loop_
_entity.id
_entity.type
_entity.pdbx_description
1 polymer ?
#
loop_
_entity_poly.entity_id
_entity_poly.type
_entity_poly.pdbx_seq_one_letter_code
_entity_poly.pdbx_strand_id
1 'polypeptide(L)'
;MDKKKLSFWLNLIALVMAIVSVFVMFLPAMRVTMVGSNAEKGLYNAFQTMFGAEEANINGVKVNVIDFSVMNFIGGLLILLGIAVMVINVVKPTLGGAKGIIIRKILAGVLLIAGGVFAFFTVEFVVTNGYQWLGLNKEICEGPIVQGIIAILSGLCAVASIIIDKLSVSTSGKSEE
;
A
#
# COMPACT_ATOMS: atom_id res chain seq x y z
N MET A 1 24.61 7.32 17.82
CA MET A 1 24.10 8.00 16.61
C MET A 1 23.26 9.20 17.04
N ASP A 2 23.45 10.36 16.43
CA ASP A 2 22.65 11.57 16.72
C ASP A 2 21.15 11.30 16.46
N LYS A 3 20.28 11.65 17.42
CA LYS A 3 18.83 11.42 17.35
C LYS A 3 18.20 12.08 16.12
N LYS A 4 18.71 13.24 15.69
CA LYS A 4 18.24 13.91 14.45
C LYS A 4 18.62 13.11 13.20
N LYS A 5 19.83 12.53 13.17
CA LYS A 5 20.26 11.63 12.08
C LYS A 5 19.43 10.35 12.07
N LEU A 6 19.11 9.78 13.24
CA LEU A 6 18.26 8.59 13.35
C LEU A 6 16.85 8.83 12.77
N SER A 7 16.22 9.97 13.09
CA SER A 7 14.91 10.33 12.54
C SER A 7 14.95 10.52 11.02
N PHE A 8 16.01 11.14 10.49
CA PHE A 8 16.20 11.24 9.04
C PHE A 8 16.30 9.87 8.37
N TRP A 9 17.14 8.97 8.90
CA TRP A 9 17.30 7.62 8.35
C TRP A 9 16.00 6.80 8.42
N LEU A 10 15.22 6.92 9.49
CA LEU A 10 13.92 6.25 9.58
C LEU A 10 12.91 6.76 8.54
N ASN A 11 12.89 8.07 8.28
CA ASN A 11 12.02 8.62 7.23
C ASN A 11 12.48 8.18 5.83
N LEU A 12 13.79 8.06 5.62
CA LEU A 12 14.33 7.55 4.35
C LEU A 12 13.99 6.07 4.16
N ILE A 13 14.17 5.24 5.18
CA ILE A 13 13.82 3.81 5.15
C ILE A 13 12.31 3.64 4.92
N ALA A 14 11.47 4.43 5.61
CA ALA A 14 10.03 4.45 5.39
C ALA A 14 9.70 4.75 3.92
N LEU A 15 10.31 5.78 3.34
CA LEU A 15 10.10 6.14 1.94
C LEU A 15 10.51 5.01 0.99
N VAL A 16 11.69 4.42 1.17
CA VAL A 16 12.17 3.30 0.35
C VAL A 16 11.20 2.11 0.44
N MET A 17 10.77 1.74 1.64
CA MET A 17 9.79 0.66 1.81
C MET A 17 8.47 0.95 1.10
N ALA A 18 7.95 2.18 1.18
CA ALA A 18 6.72 2.50 0.48
C ALA A 18 6.87 2.46 -1.05
N ILE A 19 8.02 2.88 -1.59
CA ILE A 19 8.33 2.72 -3.01
C ILE A 19 8.36 1.23 -3.37
N VAL A 20 9.00 0.39 -2.55
CA VAL A 20 9.00 -1.07 -2.74
C VAL A 20 7.57 -1.62 -2.74
N SER A 21 6.69 -1.15 -1.85
CA SER A 21 5.27 -1.56 -1.83
C SER A 21 4.58 -1.30 -3.18
N VAL A 22 4.88 -0.19 -3.87
CA VAL A 22 4.35 0.08 -5.22
C VAL A 22 4.91 -0.91 -6.24
N PHE A 23 6.19 -1.27 -6.16
CA PHE A 23 6.74 -2.29 -7.06
C PHE A 23 6.11 -3.68 -6.83
N VAL A 24 5.71 -3.98 -5.59
CA VAL A 24 5.00 -5.24 -5.26
C VAL A 24 3.61 -5.29 -5.91
N MET A 25 3.00 -4.15 -6.29
CA MET A 25 1.72 -4.13 -7.04
C MET A 25 1.80 -4.85 -8.39
N PHE A 26 2.99 -5.02 -8.95
CA PHE A 26 3.22 -5.77 -10.19
C PHE A 26 3.29 -7.27 -9.98
N LEU A 27 3.42 -7.73 -8.73
CA LEU A 27 3.33 -9.16 -8.41
C LEU A 27 1.89 -9.66 -8.57
N PRO A 28 1.70 -10.98 -8.73
CA PRO A 28 0.39 -11.60 -8.74
C PRO A 28 -0.42 -11.21 -7.51
N ALA A 29 -1.59 -10.61 -7.73
CA ALA A 29 -2.53 -10.21 -6.71
C ALA A 29 -3.64 -11.23 -6.48
N MET A 30 -4.15 -11.77 -7.59
CA MET A 30 -5.27 -12.71 -7.57
C MET A 30 -5.05 -13.80 -8.61
N ARG A 31 -5.40 -15.02 -8.23
CA ARG A 31 -5.49 -16.16 -9.13
C ARG A 31 -6.95 -16.51 -9.35
N VAL A 32 -7.32 -16.81 -10.58
CA VAL A 32 -8.64 -17.34 -10.93
C VAL A 32 -8.48 -18.75 -11.49
N THR A 33 -9.18 -19.72 -10.88
CA THR A 33 -9.17 -21.13 -11.27
C THR A 33 -10.60 -21.61 -11.56
N MET A 34 -10.73 -22.76 -12.23
CA MET A 34 -12.02 -23.43 -12.40
C MET A 34 -12.36 -24.27 -11.16
N VAL A 35 -13.58 -24.19 -10.68
CA VAL A 35 -14.11 -25.01 -9.59
C VAL A 35 -14.03 -26.48 -10.00
N GLY A 36 -13.39 -27.31 -9.17
CA GLY A 36 -13.16 -28.73 -9.45
C GLY A 36 -11.97 -29.02 -10.37
N SER A 37 -11.13 -28.02 -10.68
CA SER A 37 -9.90 -28.21 -11.47
C SER A 37 -8.77 -27.30 -10.99
N ASN A 38 -7.53 -27.79 -11.03
CA ASN A 38 -6.35 -26.96 -10.79
C ASN A 38 -5.92 -26.15 -12.03
N ALA A 39 -6.72 -26.15 -13.10
CA ALA A 39 -6.43 -25.38 -14.29
C ALA A 39 -6.55 -23.88 -14.00
N GLU A 40 -5.41 -23.19 -13.99
CA GLU A 40 -5.33 -21.73 -13.90
C GLU A 40 -5.97 -21.10 -15.14
N LYS A 41 -6.92 -20.17 -14.91
CA LYS A 41 -7.56 -19.38 -15.97
C LYS A 41 -6.91 -18.03 -16.16
N GLY A 42 -6.40 -17.46 -15.09
CA GLY A 42 -5.74 -16.17 -15.14
C GLY A 42 -5.04 -15.83 -13.83
N LEU A 43 -3.99 -15.04 -13.97
CA LEU A 43 -3.21 -14.47 -12.89
C LEU A 43 -3.22 -12.95 -13.09
N TYR A 44 -3.73 -12.23 -12.10
CA TYR A 44 -3.98 -10.80 -12.21
C TYR A 44 -3.15 -10.06 -11.17
N ASN A 45 -2.44 -9.01 -11.58
CA ASN A 45 -1.71 -8.14 -10.67
C ASN A 45 -2.64 -7.10 -10.00
N ALA A 46 -2.12 -6.29 -9.09
CA ALA A 46 -2.93 -5.34 -8.33
C ALA A 46 -3.53 -4.24 -9.23
N PHE A 47 -2.86 -3.85 -10.31
CA PHE A 47 -3.41 -2.89 -11.28
C PHE A 47 -4.62 -3.47 -12.01
N GLN A 48 -4.55 -4.72 -12.43
CA GLN A 48 -5.64 -5.44 -13.09
C GLN A 48 -6.83 -5.66 -12.15
N THR A 49 -6.59 -5.89 -10.85
CA THR A 49 -7.67 -5.98 -9.85
C THR A 49 -8.27 -4.61 -9.47
N MET A 50 -7.57 -3.51 -9.76
CA MET A 50 -8.06 -2.13 -9.57
C MET A 50 -8.85 -1.63 -10.78
N PHE A 51 -8.23 -1.67 -11.96
CA PHE A 51 -8.75 -1.05 -13.18
C PHE A 51 -9.64 -1.97 -14.02
N GLY A 52 -9.71 -3.25 -13.65
CA GLY A 52 -10.34 -4.27 -14.45
C GLY A 52 -9.35 -5.00 -15.35
N ALA A 53 -9.76 -6.19 -15.76
CA ALA A 53 -9.00 -7.01 -16.68
C ALA A 53 -9.94 -7.71 -17.65
N GLU A 54 -9.67 -7.50 -18.93
CA GLU A 54 -10.38 -8.17 -20.01
C GLU A 54 -9.69 -9.48 -20.39
N GLU A 55 -10.49 -10.41 -20.92
CA GLU A 55 -10.10 -11.64 -21.61
C GLU A 55 -9.84 -12.87 -20.72
N ALA A 56 -10.94 -13.58 -20.42
CA ALA A 56 -10.92 -15.03 -20.57
C ALA A 56 -11.85 -15.42 -21.73
N ASN A 57 -11.36 -16.26 -22.64
CA ASN A 57 -12.22 -16.96 -23.59
C ASN A 57 -12.81 -18.18 -22.87
N ILE A 58 -14.10 -18.09 -22.51
CA ILE A 58 -14.82 -19.18 -21.87
C ILE A 58 -15.84 -19.68 -22.88
N ASN A 59 -15.62 -20.91 -23.39
CA ASN A 59 -16.48 -21.56 -24.38
C ASN A 59 -16.74 -20.74 -25.66
N GLY A 60 -15.73 -20.01 -26.16
CA GLY A 60 -15.84 -19.20 -27.38
C GLY A 60 -16.34 -17.77 -27.13
N VAL A 61 -16.73 -17.43 -25.90
CA VAL A 61 -17.17 -16.08 -25.52
C VAL A 61 -16.01 -15.35 -24.84
N LYS A 62 -15.66 -14.17 -25.37
CA LYS A 62 -14.74 -13.25 -24.69
C LYS A 62 -15.48 -12.55 -23.56
N VAL A 63 -14.95 -12.66 -22.36
CA VAL A 63 -15.58 -12.14 -21.15
C VAL A 63 -14.59 -11.32 -20.34
N ASN A 64 -15.06 -10.18 -19.81
CA ASN A 64 -14.35 -9.43 -18.78
C ASN A 64 -14.46 -10.14 -17.44
N VAL A 65 -13.32 -10.59 -16.93
CA VAL A 65 -13.25 -11.39 -15.70
C VAL A 65 -13.31 -10.48 -14.47
N ILE A 66 -12.84 -9.24 -14.59
CA ILE A 66 -12.72 -8.30 -13.47
C ILE A 66 -13.19 -6.92 -13.92
N ASP A 67 -14.12 -6.34 -13.19
CA ASP A 67 -14.53 -4.94 -13.35
C ASP A 67 -13.70 -4.01 -12.48
N PHE A 68 -13.78 -2.71 -12.79
CA PHE A 68 -13.20 -1.66 -11.96
C PHE A 68 -13.68 -1.77 -10.51
N SER A 69 -12.72 -1.80 -9.57
CA SER A 69 -13.01 -1.81 -8.14
C SER A 69 -12.62 -0.47 -7.52
N VAL A 70 -13.64 0.33 -7.16
CA VAL A 70 -13.46 1.61 -6.47
C VAL A 70 -12.65 1.43 -5.18
N MET A 71 -12.90 0.36 -4.43
CA MET A 71 -12.23 0.12 -3.15
C MET A 71 -10.75 -0.25 -3.34
N ASN A 72 -10.42 -1.10 -4.33
CA ASN A 72 -9.02 -1.39 -4.68
C ASN A 72 -8.31 -0.12 -5.18
N PHE A 73 -8.99 0.68 -6.00
CA PHE A 73 -8.46 1.95 -6.49
C PHE A 73 -8.18 2.93 -5.35
N ILE A 74 -9.11 3.08 -4.39
CA ILE A 74 -8.89 3.90 -3.19
C ILE A 74 -7.68 3.38 -2.40
N GLY A 75 -7.56 2.07 -2.20
CA GLY A 75 -6.39 1.47 -1.54
C GLY A 75 -5.07 1.84 -2.21
N GLY A 76 -4.99 1.70 -3.53
CA GLY A 76 -3.81 2.10 -4.32
C GLY A 76 -3.54 3.61 -4.26
N LEU A 77 -4.58 4.43 -4.36
CA LEU A 77 -4.47 5.89 -4.29
C LEU A 77 -3.94 6.37 -2.93
N LEU A 78 -4.40 5.76 -1.83
CA LEU A 78 -3.90 6.08 -0.49
C LEU A 78 -2.40 5.80 -0.35
N ILE A 79 -1.92 4.68 -0.88
CA ILE A 79 -0.48 4.36 -0.89
C ILE A 79 0.31 5.44 -1.67
N LEU A 80 -0.15 5.79 -2.87
CA LEU A 80 0.50 6.81 -3.70
C LEU A 80 0.53 8.18 -3.04
N LEU A 81 -0.58 8.61 -2.43
CA LEU A 81 -0.65 9.87 -1.68
C LEU A 81 0.26 9.83 -0.45
N GLY A 82 0.31 8.72 0.28
CA GLY A 82 1.22 8.52 1.41
C GLY A 82 2.69 8.68 1.01
N ILE A 83 3.08 8.09 -0.13
CA ILE A 83 4.41 8.26 -0.71
C ILE A 83 4.68 9.72 -1.08
N ALA A 84 3.75 10.39 -1.76
CA ALA A 84 3.92 11.79 -2.15
C ALA A 84 4.16 12.69 -0.92
N VAL A 85 3.42 12.47 0.16
CA VAL A 85 3.62 13.21 1.43
C VAL A 85 4.98 12.86 2.07
N MET A 86 5.43 11.60 2.02
CA MET A 86 6.77 11.23 2.49
C MET A 86 7.89 11.86 1.68
N VAL A 87 7.76 11.91 0.35
CA VAL A 87 8.74 12.61 -0.51
C VAL A 87 8.86 14.07 -0.09
N ILE A 88 7.74 14.74 0.20
CA ILE A 88 7.76 16.11 0.72
C ILE A 88 8.49 16.18 2.07
N ASN A 89 8.25 15.22 2.98
CA ASN A 89 8.93 15.18 4.29
C ASN A 89 10.45 14.97 4.17
N VAL A 90 10.92 14.24 3.16
CA VAL A 90 12.36 13.99 2.93
C VAL A 90 13.02 15.14 2.17
N VAL A 91 12.40 15.63 1.09
CA VAL A 91 12.98 16.63 0.18
C VAL A 91 12.82 18.06 0.71
N LYS A 92 11.71 18.35 1.40
CA LYS A 92 11.39 19.68 1.94
C LYS A 92 11.03 19.59 3.43
N PRO A 93 11.97 19.17 4.30
CA PRO A 93 11.70 18.93 5.71
C PRO A 93 11.30 20.21 6.46
N THR A 94 11.63 21.40 5.96
CA THR A 94 11.36 22.69 6.62
C THR A 94 10.01 23.31 6.26
N LEU A 95 9.27 22.73 5.31
CA LEU A 95 8.00 23.29 4.84
C LEU A 95 6.96 23.29 5.99
N GLY A 96 6.29 24.42 6.26
CA GLY A 96 5.18 24.49 7.24
C GLY A 96 5.57 24.43 8.73
N GLY A 97 6.86 24.61 9.06
CA GLY A 97 7.33 24.66 10.46
C GLY A 97 7.14 23.37 11.26
N ALA A 98 7.49 23.39 12.55
CA ALA A 98 7.54 22.19 13.40
C ALA A 98 6.19 21.43 13.49
N LYS A 99 5.08 22.16 13.65
CA LYS A 99 3.74 21.55 13.71
C LYS A 99 3.31 20.95 12.36
N GLY A 100 3.63 21.62 11.25
CA GLY A 100 3.31 21.13 9.90
C GLY A 100 4.07 19.84 9.55
N ILE A 101 5.32 19.71 10.00
CA ILE A 101 6.12 18.48 9.82
C ILE A 101 5.45 17.28 10.51
N ILE A 102 5.02 17.47 11.76
CA ILE A 102 4.37 16.40 12.54
C ILE A 102 3.08 15.94 11.84
N ILE A 103 2.23 16.88 11.43
CA ILE A 103 0.96 16.57 10.75
C ILE A 103 1.22 15.79 9.46
N ARG A 104 2.19 16.18 8.64
CA ARG A 104 2.52 15.46 7.41
C ARG A 104 3.06 14.05 7.67
N LYS A 105 3.88 13.87 8.71
CA LYS A 105 4.38 12.53 9.09
C LYS A 105 3.23 11.62 9.53
N ILE A 106 2.28 12.14 10.31
CA ILE A 106 1.07 11.41 10.70
C ILE A 106 0.23 11.09 9.47
N LEU A 107 -0.03 12.09 8.62
CA LEU A 107 -0.85 11.92 7.41
C LEU A 107 -0.24 10.87 6.48
N ALA A 108 1.06 10.94 6.20
CA ALA A 108 1.76 9.90 5.44
C ALA A 108 1.58 8.51 6.08
N GLY A 109 1.79 8.40 7.39
CA GLY A 109 1.63 7.15 8.12
C GLY A 109 0.22 6.56 8.00
N VAL A 110 -0.81 7.38 8.22
CA VAL A 110 -2.21 6.95 8.14
C VAL A 110 -2.58 6.53 6.72
N LEU A 111 -2.17 7.28 5.70
CA LEU A 111 -2.44 6.95 4.29
C LEU A 111 -1.82 5.60 3.91
N LEU A 112 -0.58 5.34 4.31
CA LEU A 112 0.11 4.07 4.01
C LEU A 112 -0.48 2.89 4.78
N ILE A 113 -0.82 3.08 6.06
CA ILE A 113 -1.45 2.03 6.86
C ILE A 113 -2.83 1.70 6.30
N ALA A 114 -3.67 2.70 6.02
CA ALA A 114 -4.99 2.50 5.46
C ALA A 114 -4.93 1.83 4.08
N GLY A 115 -4.06 2.34 3.18
CA GLY A 115 -3.83 1.73 1.88
C GLY A 115 -3.29 0.29 1.97
N GLY A 116 -2.40 0.02 2.93
CA GLY A 116 -1.90 -1.32 3.21
C GLY A 116 -2.98 -2.26 3.72
N VAL A 117 -3.89 -1.80 4.59
CA VAL A 117 -5.06 -2.57 5.03
C VAL A 117 -5.96 -2.91 3.84
N PHE A 118 -6.27 -1.95 2.97
CA PHE A 118 -7.05 -2.22 1.75
C PHE A 118 -6.41 -3.28 0.85
N ALA A 119 -5.07 -3.35 0.79
CA ALA A 119 -4.37 -4.37 0.00
C ALA A 119 -4.69 -5.80 0.48
N PHE A 120 -4.93 -6.05 1.78
CA PHE A 120 -5.32 -7.39 2.26
C PHE A 120 -6.71 -7.81 1.77
N PHE A 121 -7.61 -6.86 1.56
CA PHE A 121 -8.98 -7.09 1.13
C PHE A 121 -9.13 -7.02 -0.39
N THR A 122 -8.02 -7.03 -1.15
CA THR A 122 -8.03 -6.86 -2.61
C THR A 122 -9.02 -7.80 -3.31
N VAL A 123 -9.05 -9.08 -2.92
CA VAL A 123 -9.93 -10.09 -3.53
C VAL A 123 -11.40 -9.88 -3.19
N GLU A 124 -11.71 -9.45 -1.97
CA GLU A 124 -13.09 -9.20 -1.53
C GLU A 124 -13.72 -8.02 -2.29
N PHE A 125 -12.91 -7.03 -2.65
CA PHE A 125 -13.35 -5.87 -3.40
C PHE A 125 -13.40 -6.08 -4.92
N VAL A 126 -12.93 -7.22 -5.43
CA VAL A 126 -13.00 -7.52 -6.87
C VAL A 126 -14.43 -7.83 -7.28
N VAL A 127 -15.00 -6.93 -8.05
CA VAL A 127 -16.27 -7.13 -8.74
C VAL A 127 -16.02 -8.03 -9.96
N THR A 128 -16.66 -9.18 -9.98
CA THR A 128 -16.77 -10.03 -11.18
C THR A 128 -18.08 -9.73 -11.88
N ASN A 129 -18.03 -9.50 -13.20
CA ASN A 129 -19.21 -9.63 -14.05
C ASN A 129 -19.87 -10.98 -13.75
N GLY A 130 -21.21 -11.02 -13.71
CA GLY A 130 -22.09 -12.05 -13.14
C GLY A 130 -21.97 -13.48 -13.68
N TYR A 131 -20.76 -14.03 -13.68
CA TYR A 131 -20.37 -15.37 -14.09
C TYR A 131 -20.05 -16.24 -12.88
N GLN A 132 -20.69 -15.99 -11.73
CA GLN A 132 -20.64 -16.91 -10.59
C GLN A 132 -21.07 -18.33 -11.00
N TRP A 133 -21.87 -18.46 -12.05
CA TRP A 133 -22.29 -19.73 -12.66
C TRP A 133 -21.23 -20.41 -13.54
N LEU A 134 -20.13 -19.75 -13.90
CA LEU A 134 -19.03 -20.37 -14.66
C LEU A 134 -18.13 -21.25 -13.78
N GLY A 135 -18.42 -21.38 -12.49
CA GLY A 135 -17.62 -22.17 -11.56
C GLY A 135 -16.18 -21.65 -11.51
N LEU A 136 -16.00 -20.38 -11.19
CA LEU A 136 -14.66 -19.79 -11.01
C LEU A 136 -14.37 -19.61 -9.51
N ASN A 137 -13.20 -20.04 -9.07
CA ASN A 137 -12.69 -19.75 -7.73
C ASN A 137 -11.68 -18.59 -7.80
N LYS A 138 -11.71 -17.69 -6.81
CA LYS A 138 -10.78 -16.57 -6.69
C LYS A 138 -9.92 -16.78 -5.44
N GLU A 139 -8.62 -16.66 -5.61
CA GLU A 139 -7.68 -16.83 -4.51
C GLU A 139 -6.74 -15.63 -4.44
N ILE A 140 -6.49 -15.15 -3.23
CA ILE A 140 -5.50 -14.11 -2.99
C ILE A 140 -4.10 -14.71 -3.15
N CYS A 141 -3.25 -14.04 -3.92
CA CYS A 141 -1.84 -14.39 -4.02
C CYS A 141 -1.05 -13.67 -2.93
N GLU A 142 0.24 -13.98 -2.80
CA GLU A 142 1.09 -13.36 -1.78
C GLU A 142 1.36 -11.87 -2.04
N GLY A 143 1.23 -11.40 -3.29
CA GLY A 143 1.53 -10.02 -3.69
C GLY A 143 0.86 -8.95 -2.83
N PRO A 144 -0.48 -8.94 -2.67
CA PRO A 144 -1.19 -7.90 -1.91
C PRO A 144 -0.92 -8.02 -0.41
N ILE A 145 -0.65 -9.23 0.10
CA ILE A 145 -0.26 -9.47 1.49
C ILE A 145 1.10 -8.82 1.75
N VAL A 146 2.10 -9.12 0.92
CA VAL A 146 3.45 -8.55 1.03
C VAL A 146 3.41 -7.03 0.84
N GLN A 147 2.66 -6.55 -0.15
CA GLN A 147 2.45 -5.12 -0.38
C GLN A 147 1.87 -4.43 0.86
N GLY A 148 0.82 -5.01 1.44
CA GLY A 148 0.12 -4.49 2.61
C GLY A 148 1.02 -4.42 3.83
N ILE A 149 1.79 -5.48 4.09
CA ILE A 149 2.78 -5.52 5.19
C ILE A 149 3.81 -4.41 5.01
N ILE A 150 4.41 -4.28 3.82
CA ILE A 150 5.45 -3.27 3.56
C ILE A 150 4.88 -1.84 3.69
N ALA A 151 3.67 -1.60 3.19
CA ALA A 151 2.99 -0.30 3.34
C ALA A 151 2.73 0.04 4.81
N ILE A 152 2.22 -0.91 5.59
CA ILE A 152 1.96 -0.72 7.03
C ILE A 152 3.26 -0.45 7.79
N LEU A 153 4.31 -1.24 7.55
CA LEU A 153 5.61 -1.04 8.18
C LEU A 153 6.21 0.32 7.84
N SER A 154 6.09 0.76 6.57
CA SER A 154 6.46 2.11 6.16
C SER A 154 5.70 3.18 6.92
N GLY A 155 4.38 3.06 7.03
CA GLY A 155 3.57 4.01 7.77
C GLY A 155 3.92 4.05 9.26
N LEU A 156 4.16 2.90 9.88
CA LEU A 156 4.62 2.81 11.27
C LEU A 156 5.99 3.47 11.47
N CYS A 157 6.94 3.28 10.55
CA CYS A 157 8.24 3.95 10.60
C CYS A 157 8.11 5.48 10.48
N ALA A 158 7.23 5.97 9.60
CA ALA A 158 6.96 7.40 9.47
C ALA A 158 6.44 8.00 10.78
N VAL A 159 5.49 7.33 11.44
CA VAL A 159 4.92 7.74 12.73
C VAL A 159 5.95 7.62 13.87
N ALA A 160 6.72 6.53 13.92
CA ALA A 160 7.74 6.31 14.95
C ALA A 160 8.83 7.39 14.93
N SER A 161 9.16 7.94 13.75
CA SER A 161 10.13 9.04 13.64
C SER A 161 9.70 10.29 14.43
N ILE A 162 8.39 10.51 14.61
CA ILE A 162 7.84 11.62 15.42
C ILE A 162 8.17 11.42 16.90
N ILE A 163 8.05 10.18 17.39
CA ILE A 163 8.33 9.84 18.80
C ILE A 163 9.81 10.10 19.09
N ILE A 164 10.69 9.69 18.18
CA ILE A 164 12.14 9.91 18.29
C ILE A 164 12.48 11.41 18.26
N ASP A 165 11.85 12.18 17.37
CA ASP A 165 12.01 13.63 17.32
C ASP A 165 11.63 14.29 18.64
N LYS A 166 10.48 13.92 19.24
CA LYS A 166 10.05 14.46 20.54
C LYS A 166 10.98 14.09 21.69
N LEU A 167 11.46 12.84 21.73
CA LEU A 167 12.43 12.37 22.72
C LEU A 167 13.80 13.04 22.59
N SER A 168 14.12 13.62 21.43
CA SER A 168 15.35 14.39 21.23
C SER A 168 15.27 15.80 21.84
N VAL A 169 14.11 16.46 21.75
CA VAL A 169 13.89 17.81 22.28
C VAL A 169 13.88 17.82 23.81
N SER A 170 13.26 16.82 24.44
CA SER A 170 13.18 16.73 25.91
C SER A 170 14.54 16.55 26.61
N THR A 171 15.55 15.98 25.95
CA THR A 171 16.89 15.80 26.53
C THR A 171 17.79 17.03 26.41
N SER A 172 17.48 17.94 25.50
CA SER A 172 18.26 19.18 25.30
C SER A 172 17.93 20.26 26.32
N GLY A 173 16.78 20.20 27.00
CA GLY A 173 16.36 21.19 28.00
C GLY A 173 16.67 20.82 29.44
N LYS A 174 17.44 19.74 29.69
CA LYS A 174 17.83 19.28 31.04
C LYS A 174 19.32 19.47 31.36
N SER A 175 20.07 20.13 30.49
CA SER A 175 21.50 20.39 30.67
C SER A 175 21.83 21.84 31.06
N GLU A 176 20.83 22.61 31.50
CA GLU A 176 20.99 24.02 31.92
C GLU A 176 20.53 24.28 33.37
N GLU A 177 20.53 23.25 34.22
CA GLU A 177 20.44 23.42 35.69
C GLU A 177 21.73 22.97 36.37
#